data_AF-A0A9X1YCG8-F1
#
_entry.id   AF-A0A9X1YCG8-F1
#
_cell.length_a   1.000
_cell.length_b   1.000
_cell.length_c   1.000
_cell.angle_alpha   90.00
_cell.angle_beta   90.00
_cell.angle_gamma   90.00
#
_symmetry.space_group_name_H-M   'P 1'
#
loop_
_entity.id
_entity.type
_entity.pdbx_description
1 polymer ?
#
loop_
_entity_poly.entity_id
_entity_poly.type
_entity_poly.pdbx_seq_one_letter_code
_entity_poly.pdbx_strand_id
1 'polypeptide(L)'
;MRDPTWLAIPGRAILALLALLPAGCVSPAQQAAMDRGRCAGFGFAEGSDAFAGCMMNLSQQRDAEEAADDRAFMQRQAIENQARQDRANRR
;
A
#
# COMPACT_ATOMS: atom_id res chain seq x y z
N MET A 1 42.56 -9.23 25.92
CA MET A 1 41.83 -9.69 24.73
C MET A 1 40.36 -9.78 25.11
N ARG A 2 39.49 -9.02 24.44
CA ARG A 2 38.04 -8.94 24.72
C ARG A 2 37.33 -9.83 23.72
N ASP A 3 36.77 -10.92 24.20
CA ASP A 3 36.05 -11.90 23.38
C ASP A 3 34.73 -11.30 22.85
N PRO A 4 34.38 -11.47 21.56
CA PRO A 4 33.20 -10.87 20.97
C PRO A 4 31.98 -11.80 21.06
N THR A 5 31.46 -12.01 22.28
CA THR A 5 30.24 -12.81 22.54
C THR A 5 28.93 -12.00 22.52
N TRP A 6 28.94 -10.76 22.06
CA TRP A 6 27.84 -9.77 22.14
C TRP A 6 26.94 -9.74 20.89
N LEU A 7 27.08 -10.71 19.98
CA LEU A 7 26.25 -10.86 18.77
C LEU A 7 25.45 -12.18 18.77
N ALA A 8 25.10 -12.72 19.94
CA ALA A 8 24.06 -13.74 20.01
C ALA A 8 22.67 -13.07 19.96
N ILE A 9 22.32 -12.53 18.80
CA ILE A 9 20.96 -12.05 18.53
C ILE A 9 20.07 -13.31 18.48
N PRO A 10 19.16 -13.54 19.44
CA PRO A 10 18.27 -14.69 19.37
C PRO A 10 17.47 -14.57 18.08
N GLY A 11 17.36 -15.62 17.26
CA GLY A 11 16.74 -15.57 15.93
C GLY A 11 15.33 -14.96 15.88
N ARG A 12 14.66 -14.87 17.05
CA ARG A 12 13.38 -14.18 17.25
C ARG A 12 13.48 -12.64 17.11
N ALA A 13 14.62 -12.04 17.48
CA ALA A 13 14.85 -10.60 17.34
C ALA A 13 15.07 -10.17 15.88
N ILE A 14 15.62 -11.05 15.03
CA ILE A 14 15.76 -10.79 13.58
C ILE A 14 14.39 -10.73 12.89
N LEU A 15 13.46 -11.62 13.27
CA LEU A 15 12.08 -11.60 12.76
C LEU A 15 11.32 -10.34 13.20
N ALA A 16 11.54 -9.87 14.43
CA ALA A 16 10.92 -8.63 14.92
C ALA A 16 11.42 -7.38 14.17
N LEU A 17 12.69 -7.35 13.78
CA LEU A 17 13.28 -6.27 12.98
C LEU A 17 12.74 -6.22 11.54
N LEU A 18 12.48 -7.38 10.93
CA LEU A 18 11.90 -7.46 9.58
C LEU A 18 10.46 -6.94 9.51
N ALA A 19 9.69 -7.02 10.61
CA ALA A 19 8.32 -6.52 10.67
C ALA A 19 8.20 -4.99 10.71
N LEU A 20 9.31 -4.27 10.95
CA LEU A 20 9.36 -2.80 10.91
C LEU A 20 9.71 -2.24 9.53
N LEU A 21 10.03 -3.08 8.53
CA LEU A 21 10.23 -2.55 7.19
C LEU A 21 8.87 -2.10 6.65
N PRO A 22 8.67 -0.80 6.34
CA PRO A 22 7.47 -0.37 5.65
C PRO A 22 7.39 -1.17 4.35
N ALA A 23 6.25 -1.82 4.12
CA ALA A 23 6.01 -2.55 2.88
C ALA A 23 6.01 -1.52 1.74
N GLY A 24 7.18 -1.36 1.10
CA GLY A 24 7.43 -0.64 -0.15
C GLY A 24 6.83 0.77 -0.23
N CYS A 25 7.59 1.79 0.16
CA CYS A 25 7.32 3.15 -0.33
C CYS A 25 7.68 3.21 -1.82
N VAL A 26 6.72 2.98 -2.71
CA VAL A 26 6.93 3.25 -4.14
C VAL A 26 6.81 4.75 -4.35
N SER A 27 7.81 5.38 -4.95
CA SER A 27 7.71 6.80 -5.26
C SER A 27 6.74 7.03 -6.43
N PRO A 28 6.07 8.20 -6.52
CA PRO A 28 5.21 8.52 -7.66
C PRO A 28 5.93 8.39 -9.01
N ALA A 29 7.21 8.78 -9.06
CA ALA A 29 8.04 8.66 -10.25
C ALA A 29 8.30 7.19 -10.63
N GLN A 30 8.57 6.34 -9.65
CA GLN A 30 8.78 4.91 -9.85
C GLN A 30 7.50 4.22 -10.32
N GLN A 31 6.36 4.62 -9.76
CA GLN A 31 5.06 4.10 -10.19
C GLN A 31 4.72 4.51 -11.61
N ALA A 32 4.95 5.77 -11.98
CA ALA A 32 4.81 6.22 -13.36
C ALA A 32 5.75 5.46 -14.31
N ALA A 33 6.97 5.09 -13.89
CA ALA A 33 7.86 4.26 -14.68
C ALA A 33 7.30 2.83 -14.87
N MET A 34 6.69 2.24 -13.83
CA MET A 34 6.01 0.94 -13.95
C MET A 34 4.80 1.02 -14.88
N ASP A 35 4.00 2.08 -14.79
CA ASP A 35 2.85 2.31 -15.66
C ASP A 35 3.28 2.43 -17.12
N ARG A 36 4.34 3.21 -17.40
CA ARG A 36 4.94 3.32 -18.74
C ARG A 36 5.36 1.96 -19.28
N GLY A 37 6.05 1.17 -18.47
CA GLY A 37 6.44 -0.20 -18.84
C GLY A 37 5.24 -1.10 -19.15
N ARG A 38 4.15 -0.96 -18.39
CA ARG A 38 2.91 -1.72 -18.60
C ARG A 38 2.21 -1.32 -19.90
N CYS A 39 2.08 -0.02 -20.16
CA CYS A 39 1.51 0.50 -21.40
C CYS A 39 2.36 0.16 -22.64
N ALA A 40 3.69 0.24 -22.53
CA ALA A 40 4.61 -0.21 -23.58
C ALA A 40 4.50 -1.73 -23.82
N GLY A 41 4.29 -2.52 -22.77
CA GLY A 41 4.08 -3.98 -22.87
C GLY A 41 2.81 -4.37 -23.62
N PHE A 42 1.79 -3.51 -23.65
CA PHE A 42 0.61 -3.67 -24.51
C PHE A 42 0.86 -3.30 -25.98
N GLY A 43 2.03 -2.74 -26.30
CA GLY A 43 2.40 -2.32 -27.64
C GLY A 43 2.03 -0.87 -27.97
N PHE A 44 1.59 -0.07 -27.00
CA PHE A 44 1.32 1.35 -27.23
C PHE A 44 2.63 2.12 -27.37
N ALA A 45 2.76 2.89 -28.45
CA ALA A 45 3.92 3.75 -28.68
C ALA A 45 3.89 4.95 -27.72
N GLU A 46 5.02 5.24 -27.05
CA GLU A 46 5.15 6.42 -26.20
C GLU A 46 4.84 7.70 -26.99
N GLY A 47 4.08 8.61 -26.38
CA GLY A 47 3.65 9.86 -27.02
C GLY A 47 2.41 9.73 -27.92
N SER A 48 1.86 8.53 -28.11
CA SER A 48 0.56 8.35 -28.79
C SER A 48 -0.61 8.61 -27.86
N ASP A 49 -1.77 8.95 -28.44
CA ASP A 49 -3.03 9.09 -27.70
C ASP A 49 -3.43 7.79 -27.00
N ALA A 50 -3.15 6.64 -27.62
CA ALA A 50 -3.42 5.33 -27.02
C ALA A 50 -2.57 5.09 -25.77
N PHE A 51 -1.31 5.51 -25.79
CA PHE A 51 -0.43 5.45 -24.62
C PHE A 51 -0.90 6.38 -23.51
N ALA A 52 -1.28 7.62 -23.84
CA ALA A 52 -1.84 8.57 -22.88
C ALA A 52 -3.14 8.03 -22.25
N GLY A 53 -4.02 7.43 -23.06
CA GLY A 53 -5.24 6.78 -22.59
C GLY A 53 -4.96 5.60 -21.65
N CYS A 54 -3.98 4.76 -21.97
CA CYS A 54 -3.54 3.67 -21.09
C CYS A 54 -3.06 4.20 -19.73
N MET A 55 -2.16 5.18 -19.74
CA MET A 55 -1.64 5.81 -18.51
C MET A 55 -2.76 6.42 -17.66
N MET A 56 -3.70 7.13 -18.30
CA MET A 56 -4.84 7.75 -17.62
C MET A 56 -5.81 6.72 -17.04
N ASN A 57 -6.01 5.59 -17.71
CA ASN A 57 -6.84 4.50 -17.18
C ASN A 57 -6.16 3.84 -15.96
N LEU A 58 -4.84 3.62 -16.01
CA LEU A 58 -4.10 3.08 -14.88
C LEU A 58 -4.14 4.03 -13.66
N SER A 59 -4.03 5.34 -13.86
CA SER A 59 -4.15 6.29 -12.76
C SER A 59 -5.54 6.28 -12.13
N GLN A 60 -6.59 6.34 -12.95
CA GLN A 60 -7.98 6.30 -12.47
C GLN A 60 -8.31 5.01 -11.72
N GLN A 61 -7.80 3.86 -12.17
CA GLN A 61 -8.01 2.60 -11.47
C GLN A 61 -7.42 2.62 -10.07
N ARG A 62 -6.22 3.18 -9.89
CA ARG A 62 -5.62 3.32 -8.56
C ARG A 62 -6.42 4.25 -7.66
N ASP A 63 -6.79 5.42 -8.18
CA ASP A 63 -7.58 6.40 -7.42
C ASP A 63 -8.92 5.78 -6.98
N ALA A 64 -9.52 4.95 -7.83
CA ALA A 64 -10.74 4.22 -7.51
C ALA A 64 -10.52 3.14 -6.44
N GLU A 65 -9.38 2.44 -6.47
CA GLU A 65 -9.01 1.42 -5.48
C GLU A 65 -8.76 2.06 -4.11
N GLU A 66 -8.01 3.17 -4.07
CA GLU A 66 -7.76 3.94 -2.85
C GLU A 66 -9.08 4.49 -2.26
N ALA A 67 -9.94 5.05 -3.10
CA ALA A 67 -11.27 5.50 -2.66
C ALA A 67 -12.15 4.36 -2.15
N ALA A 68 -12.02 3.13 -2.68
CA ALA A 68 -12.76 1.97 -2.21
C ALA A 68 -12.26 1.51 -0.83
N ASP A 69 -10.95 1.48 -0.63
CA ASP A 69 -10.32 1.14 0.65
C ASP A 69 -10.70 2.13 1.75
N ASP A 70 -10.66 3.43 1.44
CA ASP A 70 -11.10 4.50 2.35
C ASP A 70 -12.56 4.32 2.76
N ARG A 71 -13.45 4.06 1.80
CA ARG A 71 -14.87 3.81 2.08
C ARG A 71 -15.05 2.57 2.96
N ALA A 72 -14.32 1.50 2.68
CA ALA A 72 -14.38 0.27 3.47
C ALA A 72 -13.88 0.52 4.91
N PHE A 73 -12.83 1.33 5.09
CA PHE A 73 -12.36 1.75 6.40
C PHE A 73 -13.40 2.57 7.16
N MET A 74 -13.97 3.59 6.52
CA MET A 74 -15.00 4.44 7.13
C MET A 74 -16.25 3.64 7.51
N GLN A 75 -16.68 2.70 6.66
CA GLN A 75 -17.81 1.83 6.96
C GLN A 75 -17.56 0.97 8.20
N ARG A 76 -16.36 0.38 8.31
CA ARG A 76 -15.96 -0.41 9.49
C ARG A 76 -15.99 0.44 10.76
N GLN A 77 -15.44 1.65 10.71
CA GLN A 77 -15.50 2.56 11.85
C GLN A 77 -16.93 2.94 12.24
N ALA A 78 -17.80 3.19 11.27
CA ALA A 78 -19.20 3.53 11.53
C ALA A 78 -19.92 2.39 12.28
N ILE A 79 -19.73 1.14 11.85
CA ILE A 79 -20.31 -0.04 12.50
C ILE A 79 -19.80 -0.19 13.94
N GLU A 80 -18.50 0.00 14.17
CA GLU A 80 -17.92 -0.07 15.51
C GLU A 80 -18.47 1.02 16.44
N ASN A 81 -18.56 2.25 15.94
CA ASN A 81 -19.07 3.38 16.71
C ASN A 81 -20.54 3.19 17.09
N GLN A 82 -21.35 2.66 16.16
CA GLN A 82 -22.74 2.26 16.44
C GLN A 82 -22.80 1.21 17.56
N ALA A 83 -22.02 0.14 17.45
CA ALA A 83 -21.99 -0.91 18.47
C ALA A 83 -21.56 -0.40 19.86
N ARG A 84 -20.67 0.59 19.92
CA ARG A 84 -20.29 1.26 21.18
C ARG A 84 -21.45 2.07 21.75
N GLN A 85 -22.17 2.82 20.90
CA GLN A 85 -23.33 3.60 21.32
C GLN A 85 -24.46 2.69 21.85
N ASP A 86 -24.73 1.57 21.19
CA ASP A 86 -25.75 0.61 21.64
C ASP A 86 -25.41 -0.01 23.01
N ARG A 87 -24.13 -0.26 23.28
CA ARG A 87 -23.68 -0.74 24.60
C ARG A 87 -23.80 0.34 25.67
N ALA A 88 -23.57 1.61 25.32
CA ALA A 88 -23.72 2.73 26.25
C ALA A 88 -25.20 3.00 26.56
N ASN A 89 -26.08 2.97 25.56
CA ASN A 89 -27.52 3.19 25.74
C ASN A 89 -28.21 2.06 26.52
N ARG A 90 -27.62 0.86 26.56
CA ARG A 90 -28.12 -0.27 27.36
C ARG A 90 -27.68 -0.25 28.82
N ARG A 91 -26.86 0.72 29.26
CA ARG A 91 -26.43 0.89 30.65
C ARG A 91 -27.21 2.02 31.30
#